data_AF-A0A015IGR6-F1
#
_entry.id   AF-A0A015IGR6-F1
#
_cell.length_a   1.000
_cell.length_b   1.000
_cell.length_c   1.000
_cell.angle_alpha   90.00
_cell.angle_beta   90.00
_cell.angle_gamma   90.00
#
_symmetry.space_group_name_H-M   'P 1'
#
loop_
_entity.id
_entity.type
_entity.pdbx_description
1 polymer ?
#
loop_
_entity_poly.entity_id
_entity_poly.type
_entity_poly.pdbx_seq_one_letter_code
_entity_poly.pdbx_strand_id
1 'polypeptide(L)'
;MNGCLIALNLIKGTEIWRNSLSGMGYNEISLLVVNINSEGEGTSHEAQSSIFIVASHGKVYGINSESGDIIWKNKLKNGGYELPSLMIDSTDKVLVGCGKLVYKINIYDGKTIWQKKVSTCLLSCSHVTMATHQSSLQNAFT
;
A
#
# COMPACT_ATOMS: atom_id res chain seq x y z
N MET A 1 7.09 19.29 -3.54
CA MET A 1 7.22 18.42 -4.74
C MET A 1 6.33 17.21 -4.51
N ASN A 2 5.38 16.98 -5.42
CA ASN A 2 4.16 16.22 -5.18
C ASN A 2 3.97 15.16 -6.27
N GLY A 3 3.60 13.94 -5.89
CA GLY A 3 3.15 12.91 -6.82
C GLY A 3 1.72 13.19 -7.30
N CYS A 4 1.14 12.31 -8.09
CA CYS A 4 -0.27 12.43 -8.48
C CYS A 4 -0.91 11.05 -8.57
N LEU A 5 -2.08 10.89 -7.95
CA LEU A 5 -2.97 9.75 -8.13
C LEU A 5 -4.29 10.26 -8.69
N ILE A 6 -4.78 9.61 -9.73
CA ILE A 6 -6.00 10.00 -10.43
C ILE A 6 -6.88 8.76 -10.57
N ALA A 7 -8.16 8.88 -10.25
CA ALA A 7 -9.17 7.88 -10.60
C ALA A 7 -9.96 8.35 -11.82
N LEU A 8 -10.17 7.44 -12.77
CA LEU A 8 -10.87 7.72 -14.02
C LEU A 8 -12.14 6.89 -14.13
N ASN A 9 -13.16 7.45 -14.77
CA ASN A 9 -14.32 6.72 -15.23
C ASN A 9 -13.91 5.85 -16.43
N LEU A 10 -14.07 4.54 -16.32
CA LEU A 10 -13.62 3.58 -17.35
C LEU A 10 -14.36 3.71 -18.70
N ILE A 11 -15.58 4.24 -18.70
CA ILE A 11 -16.41 4.37 -19.90
C ILE A 11 -16.14 5.70 -20.60
N LYS A 12 -16.09 6.80 -19.83
CA LYS A 12 -15.97 8.16 -20.38
C LYS A 12 -14.52 8.66 -20.44
N GLY A 13 -13.59 8.02 -19.74
CA GLY A 13 -12.22 8.49 -19.57
C GLY A 13 -12.08 9.77 -18.73
N THR A 14 -13.16 10.22 -18.09
CA THR A 14 -13.17 11.46 -17.29
C THR A 14 -12.61 11.22 -15.89
N GLU A 15 -11.91 12.21 -15.34
CA GLU A 15 -11.46 12.20 -13.95
C GLU A 15 -12.66 12.17 -12.97
N ILE A 16 -12.62 11.24 -12.03
CA ILE A 16 -13.56 11.17 -10.89
C ILE A 16 -12.99 12.00 -9.75
N TRP A 17 -11.73 11.76 -9.41
CA TRP A 17 -11.00 12.51 -8.40
C TRP A 17 -9.50 12.49 -8.66
N ARG A 18 -8.80 13.41 -8.00
CA ARG A 18 -7.33 13.54 -8.02
C ARG A 18 -6.78 13.84 -6.65
N ASN A 19 -5.71 13.14 -6.30
CA ASN A 19 -4.92 13.39 -5.11
C ASN A 19 -3.46 13.73 -5.50
N SER A 20 -2.96 14.88 -5.06
CA SER A 20 -1.58 15.31 -5.36
C SER A 20 -0.51 14.67 -4.48
N LEU A 21 -0.82 13.60 -3.73
CA LEU A 21 0.13 12.81 -2.91
C LEU A 21 1.21 13.66 -2.24
N SER A 22 0.78 14.72 -1.55
CA SER A 22 1.70 15.77 -1.12
C SER A 22 2.80 15.21 -0.21
N GLY A 23 4.05 15.53 -0.57
CA GLY A 23 5.24 15.06 0.14
C GLY A 23 5.73 13.66 -0.25
N MET A 24 5.19 12.98 -1.26
CA MET A 24 5.74 11.72 -1.78
C MET A 24 6.88 11.89 -2.80
N GLY A 25 7.17 13.11 -3.28
CA GLY A 25 8.20 13.34 -4.31
C GLY A 25 7.73 13.01 -5.73
N TYR A 26 8.66 12.92 -6.69
CA TYR A 26 8.41 12.60 -8.11
C TYR A 26 8.76 11.16 -8.49
N ASN A 27 8.91 10.28 -7.50
CA ASN A 27 9.36 8.92 -7.76
C ASN A 27 8.22 8.04 -8.23
N GLU A 28 8.60 6.87 -8.74
CA GLU A 28 7.69 5.76 -8.98
C GLU A 28 6.77 5.52 -7.77
N ILE A 29 5.59 4.98 -8.05
CA ILE A 29 4.54 4.75 -7.06
C ILE A 29 4.20 3.28 -7.11
N SER A 30 4.30 2.61 -5.97
CA SER A 30 3.69 1.29 -5.78
C SER A 30 2.27 1.48 -5.29
N LEU A 31 1.31 0.83 -5.94
CA LEU A 31 -0.12 0.90 -5.59
C LEU A 31 -0.68 -0.51 -5.40
N LEU A 32 -1.51 -0.66 -4.38
CA LEU A 32 -2.21 -1.88 -4.05
C LEU A 32 -3.66 -1.53 -3.66
N VAL A 33 -4.61 -2.29 -4.19
CA VAL A 33 -6.04 -2.13 -3.85
C VAL A 33 -6.43 -3.20 -2.83
N VAL A 34 -7.05 -2.77 -1.73
CA VAL A 34 -7.55 -3.67 -0.68
C VAL A 34 -9.04 -3.43 -0.49
N ASN A 35 -9.83 -4.49 -0.61
CA ASN A 35 -11.26 -4.47 -0.32
C ASN A 35 -11.46 -4.77 1.17
N ILE A 36 -12.05 -3.84 1.90
CA ILE A 36 -12.46 -4.08 3.28
C ILE A 36 -13.85 -4.67 3.21
N ASN A 37 -13.94 -5.99 3.35
CA ASN A 37 -15.22 -6.61 3.65
C ASN A 37 -15.52 -6.29 5.11
N SER A 38 -16.58 -5.52 5.37
CA SER A 38 -17.16 -5.48 6.71
C SER A 38 -17.60 -6.91 7.04
N GLU A 39 -16.87 -7.60 7.90
CA GLU A 39 -17.35 -8.86 8.49
C GLU A 39 -18.50 -8.53 9.45
N GLY A 40 -19.67 -8.29 8.86
CA GLY A 40 -20.95 -8.10 9.52
C GLY A 40 -22.02 -8.76 8.67
N GLU A 41 -22.53 -9.89 9.14
CA GLU A 41 -23.73 -10.51 8.57
C GLU A 41 -24.88 -9.51 8.56
N GLY A 42 -25.54 -9.36 7.41
CA GLY A 42 -26.90 -8.81 7.35
C GLY A 42 -27.07 -7.52 6.55
N THR A 43 -27.53 -7.71 5.31
CA THR A 43 -28.46 -6.84 4.58
C THR A 43 -28.05 -5.41 4.18
N SER A 44 -28.26 -5.16 2.89
CA SER A 44 -28.44 -3.88 2.18
C SER A 44 -27.19 -3.10 1.78
N HIS A 45 -26.85 -3.11 0.47
CA HIS A 45 -26.13 -2.07 -0.29
C HIS A 45 -25.08 -1.19 0.44
N GLU A 46 -24.33 -1.74 1.39
CA GLU A 46 -23.24 -1.01 2.03
C GLU A 46 -22.09 -0.97 1.03
N ALA A 47 -21.66 0.24 0.68
CA ALA A 47 -20.55 0.46 -0.21
C ALA A 47 -19.35 -0.36 0.28
N GLN A 48 -18.84 -1.27 -0.56
CA GLN A 48 -17.58 -1.95 -0.30
C GLN A 48 -16.50 -0.86 -0.20
N SER A 49 -16.14 -0.50 1.02
CA SER A 49 -15.17 0.56 1.26
C SER A 49 -13.77 0.02 0.98
N SER A 50 -13.23 0.29 -0.19
CA SER A 50 -11.85 -0.09 -0.51
C SER A 50 -10.85 0.98 -0.07
N ILE A 51 -9.64 0.53 0.28
CA ILE A 51 -8.50 1.41 0.54
C ILE A 51 -7.44 1.14 -0.50
N PHE A 52 -6.94 2.21 -1.11
CA PHE A 52 -5.71 2.18 -1.90
C PHE A 52 -4.52 2.39 -0.97
N ILE A 53 -3.58 1.44 -0.99
CA ILE A 53 -2.28 1.56 -0.33
C ILE A 53 -1.29 2.04 -1.36
N VAL A 54 -0.72 3.21 -1.11
CA VAL A 54 0.17 3.90 -2.03
C VAL A 54 1.50 4.13 -1.36
N ALA A 55 2.60 3.73 -2.00
CA ALA A 55 3.92 3.85 -1.43
C ALA A 55 4.92 4.49 -2.40
N SER A 56 5.67 5.45 -1.87
CA SER A 56 6.76 6.10 -2.59
C SER A 56 7.68 6.80 -1.60
N HIS A 57 8.97 6.89 -1.93
CA HIS A 57 9.96 7.68 -1.21
C HIS A 57 10.02 7.42 0.31
N GLY A 58 10.04 6.15 0.70
CA GLY A 58 10.05 5.72 2.10
C GLY A 58 8.77 6.05 2.88
N LYS A 59 7.64 6.26 2.19
CA LYS A 59 6.33 6.55 2.79
C LYS A 59 5.27 5.62 2.24
N VAL A 60 4.25 5.37 3.04
CA VAL A 60 3.06 4.59 2.69
C VAL A 60 1.84 5.36 3.17
N TYR A 61 0.88 5.62 2.29
CA TYR A 61 -0.39 6.28 2.60
C TYR A 61 -1.55 5.32 2.34
N GLY A 62 -2.57 5.41 3.16
CA GLY A 62 -3.89 4.81 2.91
C GLY A 62 -4.81 5.87 2.35
N ILE A 63 -5.46 5.56 1.23
CA ILE A 63 -6.32 6.47 0.49
C ILE A 63 -7.70 5.83 0.34
N ASN A 64 -8.74 6.60 0.66
CA ASN A 64 -10.12 6.18 0.45
C ASN A 64 -10.37 6.07 -1.07
N SER A 65 -10.84 4.92 -1.56
CA SER A 65 -10.98 4.68 -3.00
C SER A 65 -12.06 5.53 -3.67
N GLU A 66 -13.07 5.98 -2.91
CA GLU A 66 -14.22 6.73 -3.44
C GLU A 66 -13.94 8.23 -3.53
N SER A 67 -13.38 8.81 -2.47
CA SER A 67 -13.09 10.25 -2.39
C SER A 67 -11.68 10.62 -2.87
N GLY A 68 -10.74 9.68 -2.83
CA GLY A 68 -9.32 9.96 -3.04
C GLY A 68 -8.65 10.63 -1.83
N ASP A 69 -9.33 10.74 -0.69
CA ASP A 69 -8.78 11.37 0.51
C ASP A 69 -7.76 10.48 1.22
N ILE A 70 -6.73 11.11 1.79
CA ILE A 70 -5.72 10.40 2.59
C ILE A 70 -6.31 10.12 3.98
N ILE A 71 -6.52 8.84 4.30
CA ILE A 71 -7.03 8.39 5.59
C ILE A 71 -5.90 8.39 6.64
N TRP A 72 -4.72 7.90 6.25
CA TRP A 72 -3.56 7.82 7.14
C TRP A 72 -2.25 7.91 6.37
N LYS A 73 -1.18 8.24 7.10
CA LYS A 73 0.19 8.35 6.57
C LYS A 73 1.18 7.63 7.47
N ASN A 74 2.07 6.85 6.88
CA ASN A 74 3.18 6.20 7.56
C ASN A 74 4.50 6.58 6.89
N LYS A 75 5.44 7.09 7.69
CA LYS A 75 6.84 7.29 7.28
C LYS A 75 7.64 6.08 7.74
N LEU A 76 8.20 5.33 6.80
CA LEU A 76 8.94 4.09 7.07
C LEU A 76 10.25 4.41 7.80
N LYS A 77 10.24 4.23 9.12
CA LYS A 77 11.35 4.60 10.00
C LYS A 77 12.60 3.80 9.63
N ASN A 78 13.68 4.50 9.28
CA ASN A 78 14.96 3.94 8.82
C ASN A 78 14.91 3.26 7.45
N GLY A 79 13.80 3.34 6.72
CA GLY A 79 13.67 2.79 5.36
C GLY A 79 14.33 3.66 4.28
N GLY A 80 14.75 4.87 4.63
CA GLY A 80 15.35 5.83 3.70
C GLY A 80 14.30 6.47 2.80
N TYR A 81 14.69 6.68 1.54
CA TYR A 81 13.94 7.42 0.52
C TYR A 81 13.67 6.56 -0.73
N GLU A 82 13.85 5.25 -0.60
CA GLU A 82 13.72 4.27 -1.68
C GLU A 82 12.24 4.05 -2.05
N LEU A 83 12.01 3.38 -3.17
CA LEU A 83 10.68 2.95 -3.59
C LEU A 83 10.25 1.74 -2.75
N PRO A 84 9.17 1.84 -1.94
CA PRO A 84 8.73 0.69 -1.16
C PRO A 84 7.97 -0.30 -2.04
N SER A 85 8.24 -1.60 -1.87
CA SER A 85 7.46 -2.68 -2.46
C SER A 85 6.30 -3.08 -1.54
N LEU A 86 5.14 -3.40 -2.13
CA LEU A 86 3.92 -3.72 -1.39
C LEU A 86 3.48 -5.18 -1.62
N MET A 87 3.00 -5.83 -0.57
CA MET A 87 2.41 -7.17 -0.63
C MET A 87 1.28 -7.30 0.38
N ILE A 88 0.15 -7.87 -0.03
CA ILE A 88 -0.92 -8.27 0.91
C ILE A 88 -0.47 -9.53 1.65
N ASP A 89 -0.54 -9.51 2.98
CA ASP A 89 -0.31 -10.68 3.82
C ASP A 89 -1.63 -11.34 4.24
N SER A 90 -2.61 -10.52 4.64
CA SER A 90 -3.97 -10.92 5.00
C SER A 90 -4.93 -9.75 4.78
N THR A 91 -6.23 -9.96 4.98
CA THR A 91 -7.29 -8.95 4.75
C THR A 91 -7.03 -7.61 5.44
N ASP A 92 -6.34 -7.60 6.58
CA ASP A 92 -6.10 -6.42 7.41
C ASP A 92 -4.63 -5.97 7.48
N LYS A 93 -3.71 -6.68 6.82
CA LYS A 93 -2.26 -6.44 6.95
C LYS A 93 -1.53 -6.41 5.60
N VAL A 94 -0.68 -5.40 5.45
CA VAL A 94 0.21 -5.24 4.31
C VAL A 94 1.67 -5.37 4.76
N LEU A 95 2.47 -6.11 3.99
CA LEU A 95 3.91 -6.14 4.10
C LEU A 95 4.50 -5.10 3.15
N VAL A 96 5.48 -4.35 3.66
CA VAL A 96 6.16 -3.30 2.91
C VAL A 96 7.66 -3.53 2.98
N GLY A 97 8.32 -3.69 1.84
CA GLY A 97 9.78 -3.72 1.75
C GLY A 97 10.31 -2.34 1.41
N CYS A 98 11.32 -1.82 2.12
CA CYS A 98 11.96 -0.56 1.77
C CYS A 98 13.41 -0.55 2.25
N GLY A 99 14.36 -0.47 1.31
CA GLY A 99 15.78 -0.60 1.57
C GLY A 99 16.12 -1.93 2.24
N LYS A 100 16.64 -1.87 3.47
CA LYS A 100 17.11 -3.05 4.22
C LYS A 100 16.05 -3.61 5.18
N LEU A 101 14.85 -3.04 5.18
CA LEU A 101 13.81 -3.30 6.17
C LEU A 101 12.54 -3.83 5.49
N VAL A 102 11.86 -4.72 6.22
CA VAL A 102 10.49 -5.13 5.94
C VAL A 102 9.62 -4.67 7.10
N TYR A 103 8.45 -4.13 6.80
CA TYR A 103 7.46 -3.63 7.75
C TYR A 103 6.18 -4.41 7.58
N LYS A 104 5.50 -4.71 8.70
CA LYS A 104 4.11 -5.14 8.69
C LYS A 104 3.25 -4.00 9.18
N ILE A 105 2.27 -3.59 8.40
CA ILE A 105 1.44 -2.42 8.65
C ILE A 105 -0.03 -2.84 8.68
N ASN A 106 -0.77 -2.32 9.65
CA ASN A 106 -2.22 -2.46 9.72
C ASN A 106 -2.87 -1.53 8.66
N ILE A 107 -3.75 -2.09 7.83
CA ILE A 107 -4.35 -1.38 6.68
C ILE A 107 -5.35 -0.30 7.12
N TYR A 108 -5.98 -0.46 8.29
CA TYR A 108 -7.03 0.44 8.77
C TYR A 108 -6.48 1.74 9.34
N ASP A 109 -5.42 1.67 10.14
CA ASP A 109 -4.84 2.83 10.83
C ASP A 109 -3.43 3.21 10.35
N GLY A 110 -2.84 2.42 9.46
CA GLY A 110 -1.51 2.66 8.91
C GLY A 110 -0.38 2.44 9.90
N LYS A 111 -0.62 1.90 11.10
CA LYS A 111 0.43 1.73 12.10
C LYS A 111 1.31 0.51 11.79
N THR A 112 2.61 0.69 11.98
CA THR A 112 3.58 -0.41 11.90
C THR A 112 3.41 -1.33 13.10
N ILE A 113 3.03 -2.57 12.84
CA ILE A 113 2.92 -3.65 13.83
C ILE A 113 4.32 -4.13 14.22
N TRP A 114 5.17 -4.40 13.22
CA TRP A 114 6.58 -4.72 13.42
C TRP A 114 7.43 -4.28 12.24
N GLN A 115 8.74 -4.16 12.47
CA GLN A 115 9.74 -3.98 11.41
C GLN A 115 10.95 -4.90 11.65
N LYS A 116 11.55 -5.41 10.56
CA LYS A 116 12.69 -6.33 10.62
C LYS A 116 13.72 -5.96 9.57
N LYS A 117 14.99 -5.91 9.97
CA LYS A 117 16.12 -5.75 9.05
C LYS A 117 16.41 -7.10 8.38
N VAL A 118 16.32 -7.15 7.06
CA VAL A 118 16.46 -8.38 6.27
C VAL A 118 17.77 -8.45 5.48
N SER A 119 18.43 -7.31 5.26
CA SER A 119 19.73 -7.25 4.57
C SER A 119 20.79 -6.59 5.44
N THR A 120 21.96 -7.22 5.52
CA THR A 120 23.19 -6.65 6.10
C THR A 120 24.05 -5.96 5.04
N CYS A 121 23.67 -6.06 3.75
CA CYS A 121 24.45 -5.49 2.66
C CYS A 121 24.64 -3.98 2.86
N LEU A 122 25.86 -3.48 2.65
CA LEU A 122 26.18 -2.07 2.89
C LEU A 122 25.49 -1.15 1.88
N LEU A 123 25.35 -1.61 0.64
CA LEU A 123 24.65 -0.93 -0.45
C LEU A 123 23.17 -1.37 -0.52
N SER A 124 22.27 -0.48 -0.94
CA SER A 124 20.81 -0.68 -0.91
C SER A 124 20.40 -1.94 -1.66
N CYS A 125 19.51 -2.74 -1.09
CA CYS A 125 18.72 -3.68 -1.87
C CYS A 125 17.58 -2.87 -2.48
N SER A 126 17.83 -2.29 -3.66
CA SER A 126 16.90 -1.35 -4.30
C SER A 126 15.54 -1.96 -4.65
N HIS A 127 15.45 -3.30 -4.69
CA HIS A 127 14.23 -4.02 -5.01
C HIS A 127 14.13 -5.25 -4.11
N VAL A 128 13.20 -5.21 -3.15
CA VAL A 128 12.85 -6.37 -2.31
C VAL A 128 11.53 -6.91 -2.83
N THR A 129 11.56 -8.06 -3.51
CA THR A 129 10.34 -8.81 -3.80
C THR A 129 10.05 -9.74 -2.63
N MET A 130 8.82 -9.70 -2.12
CA MET A 130 8.39 -10.53 -1.02
C MET A 130 7.50 -11.66 -1.55
N ALA A 131 7.41 -12.76 -0.81
CA ALA A 131 6.42 -13.82 -0.99
C ALA A 131 6.06 -14.34 0.40
N THR A 132 4.78 -14.56 0.66
CA THR A 132 4.31 -15.24 1.87
C THR A 132 4.12 -16.73 1.59
N HIS A 133 4.30 -17.57 2.60
CA HIS A 133 4.04 -19.01 2.47
C HIS A 133 2.60 -19.29 1.98
N GLN A 134 1.64 -18.44 2.38
CA GLN A 134 0.26 -18.52 1.93
C GLN A 134 0.12 -18.21 0.43
N SER A 135 0.79 -17.16 -0.07
CA SER A 135 0.80 -16.82 -1.50
C SER A 135 1.49 -17.88 -2.36
N SER A 136 2.52 -18.57 -1.83
CA SER A 136 3.18 -19.67 -2.55
C SER A 136 2.29 -20.91 -2.67
N LEU A 137 1.40 -21.17 -1.71
CA LEU A 137 0.48 -22.30 -1.78
C LEU A 137 -0.67 -22.05 -2.78
N GLN A 138 -1.17 -20.82 -2.89
CA GLN A 138 -2.26 -20.50 -3.85
C GLN A 138 -1.83 -20.64 -5.32
N ASN A 139 -0.54 -20.47 -5.64
CA ASN A 139 0.00 -20.65 -7.00
C ASN A 139 0.46 -22.09 -7.30
N ALA A 140 0.43 -23.01 -6.33
CA ALA A 140 0.83 -24.40 -6.52
C ALA A 140 -0.34 -25.32 -6.96
N PHE A 141 -1.57 -24.79 -7.03
CA PHE A 141 -2.79 -25.55 -7.36
C PHE A 141 -3.56 -25.00 -8.57
N THR A 142 -2.92 -24.20 -9.42
CA THR A 142 -3.41 -23.82 -10.77
C THR A 142 -2.56 -24.50 -11.82
#